data_AF-A0A256ZS83-F1
#
_entry.id   AF-A0A256ZS83-F1
#
_cell.length_a   1.000
_cell.length_b   1.000
_cell.length_c   1.000
_cell.angle_alpha   90.00
_cell.angle_beta   90.00
_cell.angle_gamma   90.00
#
_symmetry.space_group_name_H-M   'P 1'
#
loop_
_entity.id
_entity.type
_entity.pdbx_description
1 polymer ?
#
loop_
_entity_poly.entity_id
_entity_poly.type
_entity_poly.pdbx_seq_one_letter_code
_entity_poly.pdbx_strand_id
1 'polypeptide(L)' 'MEYETIKSENIDYRRNKFLEVSKKKALPDENVFMNISKGYYTLEGEKRYQKGVGFPADKEFIQDLVRIIEVVAED' A
#
# COMPACT_ATOMS: atom_id res chain seq x y z
N MET A 1 2.93 -16.50 -5.48
CA MET A 1 2.42 -15.55 -6.49
C MET A 1 3.41 -14.41 -6.54
N GLU A 2 4.05 -14.22 -7.69
CA GLU A 2 5.03 -13.15 -7.89
C GLU A 2 4.30 -11.89 -8.36
N TYR A 3 4.87 -10.74 -8.04
CA TYR A 3 4.34 -9.45 -8.46
C TYR A 3 5.47 -8.46 -8.70
N GLU A 4 5.23 -7.55 -9.63
CA GLU A 4 6.10 -6.42 -9.93
C GLU A 4 5.48 -5.14 -9.35
N THR A 5 6.28 -4.30 -8.69
CA THR A 5 5.84 -2.98 -8.24
C THR A 5 6.00 -1.97 -9.37
N ILE A 6 4.88 -1.45 -9.86
CA ILE A 6 4.86 -0.39 -10.89
C ILE A 6 5.21 0.96 -10.27
N LYS A 7 4.61 1.28 -9.13
CA LYS A 7 4.86 2.50 -8.38
C LYS A 7 4.58 2.28 -6.90
N SER A 8 5.34 2.92 -6.01
CA SER A 8 4.95 3.04 -4.61
C SER A 8 5.35 4.38 -4.01
N GLU A 9 4.61 4.80 -2.99
CA GLU A 9 4.87 5.99 -2.17
C GLU A 9 4.72 5.60 -0.69
N ASN A 10 5.46 6.27 0.18
CA ASN A 10 5.45 5.96 1.62
C ASN A 10 4.96 7.14 2.44
N ILE A 11 4.19 6.81 3.47
CA ILE A 11 3.84 7.72 4.56
C ILE A 11 4.57 7.22 5.79
N ASP A 12 5.60 7.94 6.21
CA ASP A 12 6.33 7.65 7.42
C ASP A 12 5.53 8.14 8.64
N TYR A 13 5.45 7.33 9.69
CA TYR A 13 4.73 7.68 10.91
C TYR A 13 5.34 6.98 12.12
N ARG A 14 5.52 7.71 13.22
CA ARG A 14 6.19 7.24 14.46
C ARG A 14 7.60 6.69 14.20
N ARG A 15 8.57 6.97 15.08
CA ARG A 15 9.93 6.35 15.11
C ARG A 15 10.45 5.90 13.73
N ASN A 16 10.31 4.61 13.41
CA ASN A 16 10.82 3.97 12.21
C ASN A 16 9.74 3.22 11.40
N LYS A 17 8.46 3.59 11.47
CA LYS A 17 7.38 2.88 10.75
C LYS A 17 6.92 3.63 9.52
N PHE A 18 6.41 2.88 8.55
CA PHE A 18 5.84 3.42 7.32
C PHE A 18 4.58 2.67 6.90
N LEU A 19 3.73 3.36 6.16
CA LEU A 19 2.66 2.79 5.34
C LEU A 19 3.04 3.05 3.89
N GLU A 20 3.24 1.98 3.13
CA GLU A 20 3.48 2.04 1.70
C GLU A 20 2.15 1.88 0.96
N VAL A 21 1.85 2.79 0.04
CA VAL A 21 0.79 2.61 -0.96
C VAL A 21 1.46 2.28 -2.28
N SER A 22 1.11 1.13 -2.86
CA SER A 22 1.80 0.58 -4.03
C SER A 22 0.80 0.12 -5.09
N LYS A 23 1.15 0.35 -6.36
CA LYS A 23 0.48 -0.24 -7.52
C LYS A 23 1.35 -1.38 -8.03
N LYS A 24 0.77 -2.58 -8.13
CA LYS A 24 1.48 -3.82 -8.46
C LYS A 24 0.83 -4.55 -9.63
N LYS A 25 1.62 -5.34 -10.35
CA LYS A 25 1.18 -6.24 -11.42
C LYS A 25 1.45 -7.67 -10.99
N ALA A 26 0.41 -8.51 -10.92
CA ALA A 26 0.56 -9.93 -10.63
C ALA A 26 1.13 -10.67 -11.87
N LEU A 27 1.97 -11.68 -11.63
CA LEU A 27 2.54 -12.52 -12.67
C LEU A 27 2.05 -13.98 -12.52
N PRO A 28 1.69 -14.66 -13.63
CA PRO A 28 1.75 -14.22 -15.03
C PRO A 28 0.48 -13.51 -15.54
N ASP A 29 -0.58 -13.44 -14.73
CA ASP A 29 -1.92 -12.98 -15.17
C ASP A 29 -1.97 -11.50 -15.58
N GLU A 30 -0.90 -10.75 -15.37
CA GLU A 30 -0.74 -9.33 -15.69
C GLU A 30 -1.73 -8.39 -15.00
N ASN A 31 -2.52 -8.92 -14.07
CA ASN A 31 -3.56 -8.17 -13.36
C ASN A 31 -2.94 -7.09 -12.45
N VAL A 32 -3.45 -5.87 -12.59
CA VAL A 32 -2.97 -4.71 -11.84
C VAL A 32 -3.85 -4.49 -10.61
N PHE A 33 -3.23 -4.34 -9.45
CA PHE A 33 -3.91 -4.11 -8.18
C PHE A 33 -3.18 -3.07 -7.33
N MET A 34 -3.89 -2.51 -6.37
CA MET A 34 -3.34 -1.60 -5.36
C MET A 34 -3.07 -2.37 -4.08
N ASN A 35 -2.07 -1.94 -3.32
CA ASN A 35 -1.69 -2.60 -2.08
C ASN A 35 -1.21 -1.56 -1.06
N ILE A 36 -1.80 -1.57 0.12
CA ILE A 36 -1.37 -0.78 1.27
C ILE A 36 -0.64 -1.72 2.21
N SER A 37 0.62 -1.42 2.55
CA SER A 37 1.44 -2.27 3.40
C SER A 37 2.09 -1.48 4.53
N LYS A 38 1.97 -2.01 5.74
CA LYS A 38 2.65 -1.51 6.92
C LYS A 38 4.02 -2.16 7.02
N GLY A 39 5.03 -1.35 7.29
CA GLY A 39 6.38 -1.80 7.54
C GLY A 39 7.14 -0.92 8.53
N TYR A 40 8.41 -1.23 8.69
CA TYR A 40 9.38 -0.47 9.47
C TYR A 40 10.77 -0.50 8.85
N TYR A 41 11.59 0.49 9.20
CA TYR A 41 13.00 0.57 8.82
C TYR A 41 13.88 -0.12 9.87
N THR A 42 14.85 -0.94 9.45
CA THR A 42 15.86 -1.52 10.36
C THR A 42 16.87 -0.45 10.81
N LEU A 43 17.80 -0.81 11.71
CA LEU A 43 18.88 0.10 12.11
C LEU A 43 19.80 0.45 10.95
N GLU A 44 19.94 -0.44 9.98
CA GLU A 44 20.66 -0.23 8.72
C GLU A 44 19.83 0.54 7.67
N GLY A 45 18.58 0.90 7.99
CA GLY A 45 17.68 1.63 7.09
C GLY A 45 16.89 0.76 6.10
N GLU A 46 16.98 -0.58 6.18
CA GLU A 46 16.25 -1.47 5.28
C GLU A 46 14.75 -1.50 5.58
N LYS A 47 13.91 -1.63 4.55
CA LYS A 47 12.46 -1.82 4.74
C LYS A 47 12.12 -3.27 5.10
N ARG A 48 11.34 -3.46 6.17
CA ARG A 48 10.72 -4.73 6.55
C ARG A 48 9.20 -4.58 6.60
N TYR A 49 8.51 -5.36 5.78
CA TYR A 49 7.05 -5.36 5.70
C TYR A 49 6.45 -6.31 6.75
N GLN A 50 5.33 -5.90 7.36
CA GLN A 50 4.66 -6.66 8.43
C GLN A 50 3.31 -7.20 7.98
N LYS A 51 2.45 -6.33 7.45
CA LYS A 51 1.08 -6.67 7.01
C LYS A 51 0.72 -5.80 5.81
N GLY A 52 -0.13 -6.31 4.94
CA GLY A 52 -0.67 -5.53 3.85
C GLY A 52 -2.05 -6.02 3.43
N VAL A 53 -2.74 -5.18 2.69
CA VAL A 53 -4.03 -5.48 2.06
C VAL A 53 -3.93 -5.11 0.59
N GLY A 54 -4.20 -6.10 -0.27
CA GLY A 54 -4.35 -5.91 -1.71
C GLY A 54 -5.82 -5.69 -2.06
N PHE A 55 -6.07 -4.79 -2.99
CA PHE A 55 -7.41 -4.44 -3.45
C PHE A 55 -7.39 -4.01 -4.92
N PRO A 56 -8.56 -4.00 -5.60
CA PRO A 56 -8.66 -3.59 -6.99
C PRO A 56 -8.04 -2.21 -7.28
N ALA A 57 -7.49 -2.04 -8.48
CA ALA A 57 -6.94 -0.78 -8.96
C ALA A 57 -7.93 0.06 -9.78
N ASP A 58 -9.22 -0.27 -9.75
CA ASP A 58 -10.25 0.49 -10.45
C ASP A 58 -10.50 1.83 -9.75
N LYS A 59 -10.81 2.85 -10.56
CA LYS A 59 -10.90 4.23 -10.09
C LYS A 59 -11.99 4.44 -9.03
N GLU A 60 -13.13 3.77 -9.19
CA GLU A 60 -14.29 3.91 -8.32
C GLU A 60 -13.98 3.39 -6.92
N PHE A 61 -13.42 2.17 -6.81
CA PHE A 61 -13.00 1.59 -5.54
C PHE A 61 -12.00 2.49 -4.80
N ILE A 62 -11.04 3.08 -5.52
CA ILE A 62 -10.04 3.97 -4.91
C ILE A 62 -10.67 5.27 -4.41
N GLN A 63 -11.58 5.86 -5.17
CA GLN A 63 -12.29 7.07 -4.76
C GLN A 63 -13.14 6.81 -3.51
N ASP A 64 -13.82 5.67 -3.45
CA ASP A 64 -14.59 5.27 -2.27
C ASP A 64 -13.69 4.99 -1.07
N LEU A 65 -12.56 4.30 -1.25
CA LEU A 65 -11.61 4.06 -0.16
C LEU A 65 -11.10 5.36 0.44
N VAL A 66 -10.69 6.33 -0.39
CA VAL A 66 -10.21 7.64 0.09
C VAL A 66 -11.31 8.39 0.84
N ARG A 67 -12.52 8.47 0.26
CA ARG A 67 -13.68 9.12 0.89
C ARG A 67 -14.02 8.48 2.24
N ILE A 68 -14.02 7.16 2.34
CA ILE A 68 -14.32 6.46 3.60
C ILE A 68 -13.24 6.74 4.65
N ILE A 69 -11.96 6.78 4.27
CA ILE A 69 -10.87 7.14 5.18
C ILE A 69 -11.08 8.56 5.72
N GLU A 70 -11.46 9.51 4.87
CA GLU A 70 -11.75 10.89 5.28
C GLU A 70 -12.92 10.96 6.26
N VAL A 71 -14.05 10.31 5.95
CA VAL A 71 -15.23 10.27 6.83
C VAL A 71 -14.88 9.68 8.20
N VAL A 72 -14.19 8.55 8.24
CA VAL A 72 -13.80 7.89 9.51
C VAL A 72 -12.78 8.71 10.31
N ALA A 73 -12.02 9.60 9.67
CA ALA A 73 -11.05 10.45 10.34
C ALA A 73 -11.68 11.69 11.00
N GLU A 74 -12.86 12.12 10.54
CA GLU A 74 -13.61 13.26 11.09
C GLU A 74 -14.50 12.86 12.29
N ASP A 75 -14.86 11.58 12.41
CA ASP A 75 -15.62 10.98 13.52
C ASP A 75 -14.75 10.63 14.74
#